data_AF-A0A3D1K4Y0-F1
#
_entry.id   AF-A0A3D1K4Y0-F1
#
_cell.length_a   1.000
_cell.length_b   1.000
_cell.length_c   1.000
_cell.angle_alpha   90.00
_cell.angle_beta   90.00
_cell.angle_gamma   90.00
#
_symmetry.space_group_name_H-M   'P 1'
#
loop_
_entity.id
_entity.type
_entity.pdbx_description
1 polymer ?
#
loop_
_entity_poly.entity_id
_entity_poly.type
_entity_poly.pdbx_seq_one_letter_code
_entity_poly.pdbx_strand_id
1 'polypeptide(L)'
;MPNLPDEILKAWENREPIGVLATVDEKGVPNAVYVGCMGLYGNWQFVVADNYFDKTRKNILNKSKGTLLFKTKDGKAYQVKGTFSYETQGKLFDFMKSINPAKHPGHAAAILNPEEAYSGARKLL
;
A
#
# COMPACT_ATOMS: atom_id res chain seq x y z
N MET A 1 -1.52 -13.44 -11.57
CA MET A 1 -0.23 -12.71 -11.59
C MET A 1 0.77 -13.48 -10.75
N PRO A 2 2.09 -13.41 -11.03
CA PRO A 2 3.08 -14.07 -10.18
C PRO A 2 3.06 -13.45 -8.77
N ASN A 3 3.33 -14.27 -7.77
CA ASN A 3 3.48 -13.81 -6.38
C ASN A 3 4.68 -12.87 -6.27
N LEU A 4 4.67 -12.01 -5.24
CA LEU A 4 5.86 -11.26 -4.85
C LEU A 4 7.01 -12.21 -4.45
N PRO A 5 8.27 -11.78 -4.63
CA PRO A 5 9.43 -12.49 -4.11
C PRO A 5 9.27 -12.88 -2.63
N ASP A 6 9.71 -14.09 -2.27
CA ASP A 6 9.65 -14.62 -0.89
C ASP A 6 10.25 -13.67 0.15
N GLU A 7 11.30 -12.93 -0.22
CA GLU A 7 11.92 -11.94 0.67
C GLU A 7 10.91 -10.86 1.10
N ILE A 8 10.08 -10.37 0.17
CA ILE A 8 9.08 -9.34 0.44
C ILE A 8 7.93 -9.92 1.26
N LEU A 9 7.49 -11.15 0.96
CA LEU A 9 6.43 -11.81 1.71
C LEU A 9 6.81 -12.00 3.18
N LYS A 10 8.01 -12.53 3.44
CA LYS A 10 8.55 -12.69 4.80
C LYS A 10 8.74 -11.36 5.51
N ALA A 11 9.20 -10.34 4.80
CA ALA A 11 9.34 -8.99 5.36
C ALA A 11 7.98 -8.39 5.73
N TRP A 12 6.95 -8.60 4.90
CA TRP A 12 5.60 -8.11 5.16
C TRP A 12 4.95 -8.76 6.38
N GLU A 13 5.19 -10.06 6.58
CA GLU A 13 4.76 -10.78 7.78
C GLU A 13 5.45 -10.26 9.05
N ASN A 14 6.75 -9.97 8.97
CA ASN A 14 7.54 -9.43 10.08
C ASN A 14 7.52 -7.88 10.18
N ARG A 15 6.57 -7.21 9.51
CA ARG A 15 6.54 -5.74 9.47
C ARG A 15 6.15 -5.12 10.81
N GLU A 16 6.55 -3.87 10.98
CA GLU A 16 5.93 -2.94 11.91
C GLU A 16 4.52 -2.57 11.44
N PRO A 17 3.57 -2.32 12.34
CA PRO A 17 2.16 -2.14 11.99
C PRO A 17 1.89 -0.88 11.15
N ILE A 18 2.81 0.10 11.17
CA ILE A 18 2.67 1.37 10.47
C ILE A 18 3.65 1.42 9.30
N GLY A 19 3.13 1.75 8.12
CA GLY A 19 3.90 2.09 6.93
C GLY A 19 3.70 3.56 6.54
N VAL A 20 4.41 3.98 5.50
CA VAL A 20 4.25 5.29 4.85
C VAL A 20 3.82 5.05 3.41
N LEU A 21 2.65 5.60 3.06
CA LEU A 21 2.18 5.63 1.68
C LEU A 21 2.48 7.01 1.11
N ALA A 22 3.26 7.06 0.04
CA ALA A 22 3.52 8.29 -0.69
C ALA A 22 2.90 8.24 -2.09
N THR A 23 2.36 9.37 -2.51
CA THR A 23 1.76 9.61 -3.83
C THR A 23 2.25 10.96 -4.35
N VAL A 24 1.96 11.25 -5.60
CA VAL A 24 2.30 12.53 -6.23
C VAL A 24 1.06 13.12 -6.91
N ASP A 25 0.88 14.43 -6.85
CA ASP A 25 -0.19 15.09 -7.60
C ASP A 25 0.17 15.26 -9.09
N GLU A 26 -0.77 15.77 -9.88
CA GLU A 26 -0.61 16.03 -11.31
C GLU A 26 0.46 17.08 -11.66
N LYS A 27 0.92 17.87 -10.68
CA LYS A 27 1.96 18.89 -10.83
C LYS A 27 3.33 18.38 -10.36
N GLY A 28 3.43 17.12 -9.94
CA GLY A 28 4.67 16.55 -9.43
C GLY A 28 4.93 16.85 -7.95
N VAL A 29 3.94 17.39 -7.20
CA VAL A 29 4.10 17.69 -5.78
C VAL A 29 3.89 16.41 -4.96
N PRO A 30 4.86 15.98 -4.13
CA PRO A 30 4.74 14.77 -3.34
C PRO A 30 3.80 14.94 -2.14
N ASN A 31 3.16 13.85 -1.77
CA ASN A 31 2.35 13.70 -0.56
C ASN A 31 2.73 12.38 0.12
N ALA A 32 2.81 12.38 1.46
CA ALA A 32 3.12 11.19 2.24
C ALA A 32 2.25 11.12 3.49
N VAL A 33 1.72 9.93 3.79
CA VAL A 33 0.84 9.69 4.94
C VAL A 33 1.22 8.40 5.67
N TYR A 34 1.03 8.37 6.98
CA TYR A 34 1.11 7.12 7.74
C TYR A 34 -0.13 6.27 7.48
N VAL A 35 0.08 4.96 7.34
CA VAL A 35 -0.98 3.97 7.11
C VAL A 35 -0.80 2.77 8.04
N GLY A 36 -1.84 2.43 8.79
CA GLY A 36 -1.85 1.27 9.70
C GLY A 36 -2.88 0.20 9.35
N CYS A 37 -3.95 0.57 8.64
CA CYS A 37 -4.99 -0.35 8.17
C CYS A 37 -4.61 -0.85 6.77
N MET A 38 -3.66 -1.77 6.70
CA MET A 38 -3.10 -2.29 5.45
C MET A 38 -2.82 -3.80 5.50
N GLY A 39 -3.01 -4.47 4.36
CA GLY A 39 -2.87 -5.92 4.20
C GLY A 39 -2.32 -6.29 2.82
N LEU A 40 -2.00 -7.58 2.65
CA LEU A 40 -1.54 -8.14 1.38
C LEU A 40 -2.55 -9.18 0.92
N TYR A 41 -3.18 -8.96 -0.22
CA TYR A 41 -4.15 -9.87 -0.82
C TYR A 41 -3.48 -10.73 -1.89
N GLY A 42 -3.69 -12.04 -1.80
CA GLY A 42 -3.22 -13.02 -2.78
C GLY A 42 -1.69 -13.10 -2.94
N ASN A 43 -0.90 -12.52 -2.04
CA ASN A 43 0.57 -12.41 -2.13
C ASN A 43 1.09 -11.51 -3.26
N TRP A 44 0.28 -10.62 -3.82
CA TRP A 44 0.71 -9.70 -4.87
C TRP A 44 0.09 -8.30 -4.83
N GLN A 45 -0.99 -8.06 -4.07
CA GLN A 45 -1.63 -6.74 -3.98
C GLN A 45 -1.59 -6.16 -2.57
N PHE A 46 -0.99 -4.99 -2.40
CA PHE A 46 -1.06 -4.29 -1.12
C PHE A 46 -2.34 -3.48 -1.07
N VAL A 47 -3.18 -3.76 -0.08
CA VAL A 47 -4.47 -3.10 0.12
C VAL A 47 -4.37 -2.18 1.33
N VAL A 48 -4.71 -0.92 1.15
CA VAL A 48 -4.71 0.12 2.18
C VAL A 48 -6.13 0.68 2.32
N ALA A 49 -6.63 0.74 3.56
CA ALA A 49 -7.94 1.32 3.83
C ALA A 49 -7.92 2.84 3.67
N ASP A 50 -8.80 3.34 2.80
CA ASP A 50 -9.13 4.76 2.79
C ASP A 50 -10.14 5.06 3.89
N ASN A 51 -9.63 5.46 5.05
CA ASN A 51 -10.46 5.93 6.16
C ASN A 51 -10.69 7.44 6.10
N TYR A 52 -9.63 8.20 5.79
CA TYR A 52 -9.61 9.66 5.85
C TYR A 52 -8.76 10.26 4.72
N PHE A 53 -8.56 9.55 3.60
CA PHE A 53 -7.77 10.10 2.52
C PHE A 53 -8.52 11.24 1.82
N ASP A 54 -7.81 12.36 1.70
CA ASP A 54 -8.20 13.52 0.89
C ASP A 54 -7.24 13.63 -0.30
N LYS A 55 -6.05 14.20 -0.07
CA LYS A 55 -4.99 14.34 -1.09
C LYS A 55 -4.55 13.01 -1.67
N THR A 56 -4.34 12.00 -0.82
CA THR A 56 -3.96 10.65 -1.26
C THR A 56 -5.01 10.06 -2.21
N ARG A 57 -6.30 10.20 -1.90
CA ARG A 57 -7.40 9.73 -2.75
C ARG A 57 -7.41 10.48 -4.08
N LYS A 58 -7.35 11.81 -4.05
CA LYS A 58 -7.31 12.64 -5.26
C LYS A 58 -6.16 12.23 -6.19
N ASN A 59 -4.96 12.03 -5.64
CA ASN A 59 -3.79 11.59 -6.40
C ASN A 59 -4.03 10.22 -7.05
N ILE A 60 -4.53 9.24 -6.29
CA ILE A 60 -4.83 7.89 -6.81
C ILE A 60 -5.85 7.94 -7.95
N LEU A 61 -6.94 8.71 -7.79
CA LEU A 61 -7.97 8.85 -8.83
C LEU A 61 -7.42 9.52 -10.09
N ASN A 62 -6.46 10.44 -9.94
CA ASN A 62 -5.70 11.06 -11.04
C ASN A 62 -4.56 10.16 -11.58
N LYS A 63 -4.63 8.85 -11.34
CA LYS A 63 -3.68 7.84 -11.86
C LYS A 63 -2.22 8.06 -11.41
N SER A 64 -2.05 8.65 -10.23
CA SER A 64 -0.74 8.78 -9.59
C SER A 64 -0.08 7.41 -9.41
N LYS A 65 1.23 7.35 -9.66
CA LYS A 65 2.07 6.29 -9.11
C LYS A 65 2.39 6.61 -7.67
N GLY A 66 2.70 5.59 -6.89
CA GLY A 66 3.14 5.82 -5.52
C GLY A 66 3.98 4.70 -4.98
N THR A 67 4.27 4.83 -3.69
CA THR A 67 5.13 3.91 -3.00
C THR A 67 4.65 3.66 -1.59
N LEU A 68 4.68 2.39 -1.18
CA LEU A 68 4.52 1.96 0.19
C LEU A 68 5.90 1.63 0.75
N LEU A 69 6.32 2.41 1.75
CA LEU A 69 7.49 2.14 2.56
C LEU A 69 7.03 1.47 3.86
N PHE A 70 7.61 0.33 4.18
CA PHE A 70 7.44 -0.32 5.48
C PHE A 70 8.78 -0.82 5.98
N LYS A 71 8.85 -1.11 7.28
CA LYS A 71 10.03 -1.72 7.89
C LYS A 71 9.64 -2.96 8.67
N THR A 72 10.57 -3.88 8.80
CA THR A 72 10.45 -5.04 9.68
C THR A 72 10.75 -4.67 11.12
N LYS A 73 10.36 -5.54 12.06
CA LYS A 73 10.66 -5.38 13.50
C LYS A 73 12.17 -5.39 13.80
N ASP A 74 12.98 -6.03 12.95
CA ASP A 74 14.46 -5.98 13.01
C ASP A 74 15.07 -4.76 12.30
N GLY A 75 14.23 -3.82 11.83
CA GLY A 75 14.67 -2.53 11.29
C GLY A 75 15.02 -2.50 9.80
N LYS A 76 14.82 -3.59 9.05
CA LYS A 76 15.05 -3.60 7.60
C LYS A 76 13.91 -2.88 6.89
N ALA A 77 14.24 -1.98 5.97
CA ALA A 77 13.27 -1.22 5.21
C ALA A 77 13.03 -1.82 3.82
N TYR A 78 11.77 -1.75 3.40
CA TYR A 78 11.30 -2.21 2.10
C TYR A 78 10.43 -1.15 1.45
N GLN A 79 10.70 -0.87 0.18
CA GLN A 79 9.95 0.09 -0.62
C GLN A 79 9.29 -0.65 -1.78
N VAL A 80 7.96 -0.65 -1.84
CA VAL A 80 7.20 -1.16 -2.99
C VAL A 80 6.68 0.04 -3.77
N LYS A 81 6.85 0.02 -5.10
CA LYS A 81 6.40 1.08 -6.00
C LYS A 81 5.46 0.50 -7.04
N GLY A 82 4.53 1.32 -7.50
CA GLY A 82 3.65 0.92 -8.61
C GLY A 82 2.47 1.85 -8.82
N THR A 83 1.46 1.31 -9.48
CA THR A 83 0.20 1.98 -9.81
C THR A 83 -0.89 1.62 -8.80
N PHE A 84 -1.96 2.40 -8.78
CA PHE A 84 -3.11 2.12 -7.91
C PHE A 84 -4.35 1.72 -8.67
N SER A 85 -5.06 0.74 -8.12
CA SER A 85 -6.51 0.58 -8.29
C SER A 85 -7.24 1.15 -7.09
N TYR A 86 -8.50 1.55 -7.27
CA TYR A 86 -9.31 2.12 -6.19
C TYR A 86 -10.71 1.53 -6.26
N GLU A 87 -11.10 0.78 -5.23
CA GLU A 87 -12.34 0.02 -5.21
C GLU A 87 -13.23 0.42 -4.02
N THR A 88 -14.49 0.70 -4.29
CA THR A 88 -15.52 1.01 -3.27
C THR A 88 -16.47 -0.15 -3.00
N GLN A 89 -16.28 -1.27 -3.70
CA GLN A 89 -17.07 -2.51 -3.59
C GLN A 89 -16.28 -3.68 -4.19
N GLY A 90 -16.71 -4.91 -3.89
CA GLY A 90 -16.09 -6.13 -4.43
C GLY A 90 -15.00 -6.70 -3.51
N LYS A 91 -14.33 -7.74 -3.99
CA LYS A 91 -13.50 -8.62 -3.16
C LYS A 91 -12.38 -7.90 -2.41
N LEU A 92 -11.71 -6.92 -3.02
CA LEU A 92 -10.62 -6.20 -2.35
C LEU A 92 -11.15 -5.14 -1.38
N PHE A 93 -12.32 -4.57 -1.66
CA PHE A 93 -13.04 -3.74 -0.69
C PHE A 93 -13.47 -4.55 0.54
N ASP A 94 -14.02 -5.76 0.32
CA ASP A 94 -14.41 -6.66 1.41
C ASP A 94 -13.20 -7.10 2.25
N PHE A 95 -12.07 -7.41 1.58
CA PHE A 95 -10.80 -7.68 2.26
C PHE A 95 -10.32 -6.46 3.07
N MET A 96 -10.41 -5.25 2.51
CA MET A 96 -10.09 -4.03 3.24
C MET A 96 -10.97 -3.89 4.49
N LYS A 97 -12.28 -4.16 4.39
CA LYS A 97 -13.19 -4.11 5.53
C LYS A 97 -12.83 -5.12 6.61
N SER A 98 -12.33 -6.30 6.26
CA SER A 98 -11.96 -7.32 7.26
C SER A 98 -10.70 -6.96 8.06
N ILE A 99 -9.78 -6.18 7.48
CA ILE A 99 -8.56 -5.70 8.16
C ILE A 99 -8.71 -4.31 8.79
N ASN A 100 -9.76 -3.58 8.45
CA ASN A 100 -10.01 -2.23 8.95
C ASN A 100 -10.85 -2.28 10.25
N PRO A 101 -10.37 -1.71 11.37
CA PRO A 101 -11.17 -1.65 12.59
C PRO A 101 -12.51 -0.95 12.35
N ALA A 102 -13.61 -1.54 12.83
CA ALA A 102 -14.98 -1.07 12.58
C ALA A 102 -15.26 0.38 13.01
N LYS A 103 -14.44 0.94 13.91
CA LYS A 103 -14.51 2.35 14.32
C LYS A 103 -14.11 3.33 13.21
N HIS A 104 -13.43 2.86 12.17
CA HIS A 104 -13.00 3.68 11.05
C HIS A 104 -13.93 3.51 9.84
N PRO A 105 -14.12 4.54 9.00
CA PRO A 105 -15.12 4.50 7.94
C PRO A 105 -14.91 3.41 6.88
N GLY A 106 -13.66 3.20 6.45
CA GLY A 106 -13.31 2.32 5.32
C GLY A 106 -14.09 2.67 4.06
N HIS A 107 -13.94 3.88 3.55
CA HIS A 107 -14.66 4.37 2.37
C HIS A 107 -14.29 3.61 1.09
N ALA A 108 -13.05 3.14 0.98
CA ALA A 108 -12.57 2.40 -0.17
C ALA A 108 -11.31 1.59 0.16
N ALA A 109 -10.97 0.66 -0.73
CA ALA A 109 -9.66 0.03 -0.81
C ALA A 109 -8.80 0.76 -1.83
N ALA A 110 -7.67 1.32 -1.39
CA ALA A 110 -6.59 1.75 -2.26
C ALA A 110 -5.62 0.59 -2.45
N ILE A 111 -5.52 0.06 -3.66
CA ILE A 111 -4.73 -1.13 -3.96
C ILE A 111 -3.48 -0.72 -4.72
N LEU A 112 -2.32 -0.86 -4.09
CA LEU A 112 -1.03 -0.69 -4.76
C LEU A 112 -0.69 -1.99 -5.49
N ASN A 113 -0.65 -1.90 -6.83
CA ASN A 113 -0.21 -2.96 -7.73
C ASN A 113 1.32 -2.82 -7.93
N PRO A 114 2.13 -3.74 -7.40
CA PRO A 114 3.59 -3.63 -7.45
C PRO A 114 4.14 -3.70 -8.87
N GLU A 115 5.03 -2.75 -9.19
CA GLU A 115 5.85 -2.73 -10.41
C GLU A 115 7.34 -2.85 -10.09
N GLU A 116 7.76 -2.33 -8.94
CA GLU A 116 9.13 -2.45 -8.45
C GLU A 116 9.15 -2.64 -6.93
N ALA A 117 10.18 -3.29 -6.43
CA ALA A 117 10.39 -3.41 -4.99
C ALA A 117 11.87 -3.34 -4.64
N TYR A 118 12.18 -2.74 -3.48
CA TYR A 118 13.55 -2.47 -3.06
C TYR A 118 13.77 -2.77 -1.58
N SER A 119 15.00 -3.15 -1.24
CA SER A 119 15.54 -3.09 0.12
C SER A 119 16.90 -2.40 0.09
N GLY A 120 16.95 -1.16 0.58
CA GLY A 120 18.08 -0.28 0.33
C GLY A 120 18.30 -0.09 -1.18
N ALA A 121 19.52 -0.32 -1.66
CA ALA A 121 19.85 -0.24 -3.09
C ALA A 121 19.48 -1.50 -3.90
N ARG A 122 19.10 -2.62 -3.26
CA ARG A 122 18.79 -3.88 -3.96
C ARG A 122 17.40 -3.82 -4.57
N LYS A 123 17.27 -4.08 -5.87
CA LYS A 123 16.00 -4.31 -6.56
C LYS A 123 15.58 -5.78 -6.41
N LEU A 124 14.36 -6.01 -5.96
CA LEU A 124 13.79 -7.33 -5.64
C LEU A 124 12.68 -7.74 -6.62
N LEU A 125 12.01 -6.75 -7.22
CA LEU A 125 11.01 -6.87 -8.28
C LEU A 125 11.34 -5.82 -9.34
#